data_AF-A0A1I8BRK7-F1
#
_entry.id   AF-A0A1I8BRK7-F1
#
_cell.length_a   1.000
_cell.length_b   1.000
_cell.length_c   1.000
_cell.angle_alpha   90.00
_cell.angle_beta   90.00
_cell.angle_gamma   90.00
#
_symmetry.space_group_name_H-M   'P 1'
#
loop_
_entity.id
_entity.type
_entity.pdbx_description
1 polymer ?
#
loop_
_entity_poly.entity_id
_entity_poly.type
_entity_poly.pdbx_seq_one_letter_code
_entity_poly.pdbx_strand_id
1 'polypeptide(L)'
;MFCILFCARIGFASDIKNHLNIIWNDDDRPEDGFRYLTLDSKIENSEILSQIESTLLNNGNRRIDAIIGKEGDIGVENLVGSGLIAAETSAAYRKVPTYCLVSGRAVGIGAYVARLDVVGVLVR
;
A
#
# COMPACT_ATOMS: atom_id res chain seq x y z
N MET A 1 3.53 -11.37 22.60
CA MET A 1 3.85 -10.94 21.23
C MET A 1 5.36 -10.66 21.14
N PHE A 2 6.07 -11.23 20.16
CA PHE A 2 7.49 -10.89 19.91
C PHE A 2 7.54 -9.90 18.74
N CYS A 3 8.01 -8.67 18.98
CA CYS A 3 7.92 -7.56 18.04
C CYS A 3 9.32 -7.15 17.58
N ILE A 4 9.70 -7.56 16.36
CA ILE A 4 10.99 -7.20 15.75
C ILE A 4 10.80 -6.03 14.78
N LEU A 5 9.79 -6.11 13.91
CA LEU A 5 9.34 -5.06 12.99
C LEU A 5 7.93 -5.47 12.46
N PHE A 6 6.86 -4.78 12.86
CA PHE A 6 5.52 -4.98 12.27
C PHE A 6 5.03 -3.65 11.69
N CYS A 7 5.39 -3.38 10.45
CA CYS A 7 4.76 -2.30 9.68
C CYS A 7 3.86 -2.92 8.60
N ALA A 8 2.90 -2.15 8.08
CA ALA A 8 2.18 -2.56 6.88
C ALA A 8 3.19 -2.71 5.72
N ARG A 9 2.99 -3.72 4.87
CA ARG A 9 3.84 -3.89 3.69
C ARG A 9 3.61 -2.71 2.75
N ILE A 10 4.71 -2.20 2.21
CA ILE A 10 4.70 -1.17 1.18
C ILE A 10 5.07 -1.88 -0.12
N GLY A 11 4.24 -1.69 -1.14
CA GLY A 11 4.49 -2.23 -2.47
C GLY A 11 3.87 -1.35 -3.53
N PHE A 12 4.25 -1.61 -4.78
CA PHE A 12 3.69 -0.97 -5.96
C PHE A 12 3.38 -2.07 -6.97
N ALA A 13 2.31 -1.90 -7.76
CA ALA A 13 1.97 -2.85 -8.81
C ALA A 13 3.05 -2.84 -9.91
N SER A 14 4.00 -3.77 -9.80
CA SER A 14 5.19 -3.84 -10.67
C SER A 14 4.82 -4.07 -12.12
N ASP A 15 3.77 -4.85 -12.36
CA ASP A 15 3.22 -5.13 -13.69
C ASP A 15 2.77 -3.84 -14.39
N ILE A 16 2.06 -2.98 -13.66
CA ILE A 16 1.51 -1.73 -14.19
C ILE A 16 2.63 -0.71 -14.40
N LYS A 17 3.63 -0.69 -13.51
CA LYS A 17 4.76 0.25 -13.58
C LYS A 17 5.46 0.24 -14.94
N ASN A 18 5.65 -0.94 -15.53
CA ASN A 18 6.37 -1.12 -16.78
C ASN A 18 5.56 -0.66 -18.02
N HIS A 19 4.27 -0.40 -17.84
CA HIS A 19 3.32 -0.07 -18.90
C HIS A 19 2.74 1.34 -18.77
N LEU A 20 3.17 2.09 -17.75
CA LEU A 20 2.80 3.49 -17.58
C LEU A 20 3.51 4.37 -18.60
N ASN A 21 2.73 5.19 -19.27
CA ASN A 21 3.21 6.26 -20.12
C ASN A 21 2.70 7.61 -19.60
N ILE A 22 3.48 8.66 -19.80
CA ILE A 22 3.20 10.01 -19.30
C ILE A 22 2.81 10.88 -20.49
N ILE A 23 1.66 11.55 -20.40
CA ILE A 23 1.29 12.58 -21.38
C ILE A 23 1.70 13.94 -20.83
N TRP A 24 2.70 14.54 -21.46
CA TRP A 24 3.25 15.83 -21.08
C TRP A 24 2.35 17.00 -21.50
N ASN A 25 2.58 18.16 -20.89
CA ASN A 25 2.00 19.40 -21.41
C ASN A 25 2.62 19.75 -22.76
N ASP A 26 3.94 19.70 -22.82
CA ASP A 26 4.81 19.94 -23.98
C ASP A 26 5.87 18.82 -24.01
N ASP A 27 5.95 18.06 -25.11
CA ASP A 27 6.87 16.92 -25.22
C ASP A 27 8.35 17.35 -25.24
N ASP A 28 8.63 18.59 -25.65
CA ASP A 28 9.99 19.15 -25.69
C ASP A 28 10.42 19.75 -24.35
N ARG A 29 9.48 20.01 -23.43
CA ARG A 29 9.73 20.67 -22.12
C ARG A 29 9.04 19.93 -20.96
N PRO A 30 9.60 18.79 -20.51
CA PRO A 30 9.02 18.00 -19.41
C PRO A 30 8.92 18.75 -18.08
N GLU A 31 9.73 19.80 -17.89
CA GLU A 31 9.72 20.67 -16.71
C GLU A 31 8.42 21.47 -16.52
N ASP A 32 7.68 21.71 -17.61
CA ASP A 32 6.36 22.37 -17.57
C ASP A 32 5.27 21.44 -17.00
N GLY A 33 5.63 20.20 -16.66
CA GLY A 33 4.77 19.22 -16.00
C GLY A 33 4.01 18.31 -16.95
N PHE A 34 3.24 17.40 -16.38
CA PHE A 34 2.45 16.41 -17.12
C PHE A 34 0.95 16.65 -16.94
N ARG A 35 0.15 16.24 -17.93
CA ARG A 35 -1.33 16.31 -17.88
C ARG A 35 -1.92 15.11 -17.15
N TYR A 36 -1.53 13.91 -17.60
CA TYR A 36 -2.09 12.67 -17.07
C TYR A 36 -1.21 11.45 -17.40
N LEU A 37 -1.45 10.37 -16.66
CA LEU A 37 -0.88 9.06 -16.93
C LEU A 37 -1.81 8.26 -17.84
N THR A 38 -1.23 7.59 -18.83
CA THR A 38 -1.91 6.70 -19.76
C THR A 38 -1.22 5.34 -19.77
N LEU A 39 -1.94 4.32 -20.23
CA LEU A 39 -1.32 3.04 -20.59
C LEU A 39 -0.87 3.10 -22.05
N ASP A 40 0.15 2.30 -22.39
CA ASP A 40 0.54 2.09 -23.77
C ASP A 40 -0.65 1.52 -24.57
N SER A 41 -0.98 2.17 -25.69
CA SER A 41 -2.14 1.87 -26.55
C SER A 41 -2.09 0.45 -27.13
N LYS A 42 -0.93 -0.22 -27.07
CA LYS A 42 -0.71 -1.58 -27.55
C LYS A 42 -1.19 -2.67 -26.59
N ILE A 43 -1.61 -2.31 -25.37
CA ILE A 43 -2.00 -3.27 -24.35
C ILE A 43 -3.49 -3.60 -24.50
N GLU A 44 -3.77 -4.65 -25.28
CA GLU A 44 -5.07 -5.35 -25.27
C GLU A 44 -5.12 -6.47 -24.23
N ASN A 45 -4.15 -6.53 -23.31
CA ASN A 45 -4.15 -7.55 -22.28
C ASN A 45 -5.26 -7.27 -21.26
N SER A 46 -6.33 -8.07 -21.33
CA SER A 46 -7.50 -7.98 -20.45
C SER A 46 -7.14 -8.09 -18.97
N GLU A 47 -6.03 -8.74 -18.65
CA GLU A 47 -5.55 -8.92 -17.28
C GLU A 47 -4.91 -7.67 -16.67
N ILE A 48 -4.33 -6.79 -17.50
CA ILE A 48 -3.80 -5.50 -17.02
C ILE A 48 -4.95 -4.50 -16.94
N LEU A 49 -5.86 -4.54 -17.90
CA LEU A 49 -7.03 -3.66 -17.93
C LEU A 49 -8.00 -3.92 -16.77
N SER A 50 -8.11 -5.16 -16.26
CA SER A 50 -8.94 -5.46 -15.11
C SER A 50 -8.39 -4.92 -13.78
N GLN A 51 -7.11 -4.55 -13.73
CA GLN A 51 -6.45 -4.04 -12.52
C GLN A 51 -6.52 -2.51 -12.40
N ILE A 52 -7.12 -1.82 -13.36
CA ILE A 52 -7.04 -0.37 -13.49
C ILE A 52 -8.42 0.19 -13.83
N GLU A 53 -8.82 1.26 -13.15
CA GLU A 53 -9.93 2.09 -13.62
C GLU A 53 -9.41 3.24 -14.46
N SER A 54 -9.97 3.37 -15.68
CA SER A 54 -9.54 4.38 -16.64
C SER A 54 -10.70 5.02 -17.37
N THR A 55 -10.62 6.32 -17.59
CA THR A 55 -11.55 7.09 -18.42
C THR A 55 -11.01 7.24 -19.84
N LEU A 56 -11.80 6.85 -20.85
CA LEU A 56 -11.48 7.10 -22.25
C LEU A 56 -11.66 8.59 -22.57
N LEU A 57 -10.60 9.23 -23.06
CA LEU A 57 -10.65 10.62 -23.51
C LEU A 57 -10.99 10.70 -25.00
N ASN A 58 -11.48 11.86 -25.44
CA ASN A 58 -11.88 12.12 -26.82
C ASN A 58 -10.74 11.96 -27.85
N ASN A 59 -9.49 11.98 -27.40
CA ASN A 59 -8.29 11.78 -28.21
C ASN A 59 -7.92 10.30 -28.39
N GLY A 60 -8.73 9.36 -27.88
CA GLY A 60 -8.48 7.92 -27.95
C GLY A 60 -7.54 7.39 -26.84
N ASN A 61 -6.99 8.27 -26.01
CA ASN A 61 -6.13 7.87 -24.90
C ASN A 61 -6.96 7.50 -23.66
N ARG A 62 -6.48 6.52 -22.89
CA ARG A 62 -7.09 6.13 -21.61
C ARG A 62 -6.35 6.80 -20.46
N ARG A 63 -7.02 7.74 -19.79
CA ARG A 63 -6.50 8.32 -18.55
C ARG A 63 -6.68 7.32 -17.42
N ILE A 64 -5.62 7.03 -16.68
CA ILE A 64 -5.68 6.20 -15.47
C ILE A 64 -6.25 7.05 -14.32
N ASP A 65 -7.37 6.60 -13.74
CA ASP A 65 -8.01 7.27 -12.60
C ASP A 65 -7.68 6.55 -11.28
N ALA A 66 -7.67 5.21 -11.28
CA ALA A 66 -7.29 4.41 -10.12
C ALA A 66 -6.57 3.12 -10.50
N ILE A 67 -5.68 2.66 -9.61
CA ILE A 67 -4.96 1.39 -9.75
C ILE A 67 -5.40 0.48 -8.61
N ILE A 68 -5.97 -0.68 -8.96
CA ILE A 68 -6.36 -1.73 -8.02
C ILE A 68 -5.19 -2.69 -7.81
N GLY A 69 -4.53 -3.10 -8.91
CA GLY A 69 -3.43 -4.06 -8.89
C GLY A 69 -3.87 -5.51 -8.67
N LYS A 70 -3.04 -6.46 -9.09
CA LYS A 70 -3.26 -7.91 -8.91
C LYS A 70 -2.54 -8.48 -7.69
N GLU A 71 -1.36 -7.94 -7.36
CA GLU A 71 -0.63 -8.31 -6.15
C GLU A 71 -1.42 -7.86 -4.92
N GLY A 72 -1.88 -8.81 -4.11
CA GLY A 72 -2.44 -8.51 -2.80
C GLY A 72 -1.36 -8.08 -1.80
N ASP A 73 -1.78 -7.43 -0.72
CA ASP A 73 -0.95 -7.01 0.42
C ASP A 73 0.01 -5.85 0.15
N ILE A 74 -0.40 -4.84 -0.62
CA ILE A 74 0.39 -3.62 -0.85
C ILE A 74 -0.33 -2.32 -0.47
N GLY A 75 -1.64 -2.38 -0.26
CA GLY A 75 -2.50 -1.22 -0.08
C GLY A 75 -3.33 -1.22 1.21
N VAL A 76 -4.56 -0.73 1.09
CA VAL A 76 -5.50 -0.49 2.19
C VAL A 76 -5.94 -1.77 2.90
N GLU A 77 -5.90 -2.91 2.22
CA GLU A 77 -6.19 -4.24 2.77
C GLU A 77 -5.26 -4.58 3.95
N ASN A 78 -3.99 -4.18 3.89
CA ASN A 78 -3.05 -4.34 4.99
C ASN A 78 -3.39 -3.45 6.18
N LEU A 79 -3.93 -2.25 5.94
CA LEU A 79 -4.36 -1.34 7.00
C LEU A 79 -5.57 -1.92 7.74
N VAL A 80 -6.50 -2.54 7.01
CA VAL A 80 -7.65 -3.23 7.62
C VAL A 80 -7.17 -4.39 8.49
N GLY A 81 -6.28 -5.25 7.99
CA GLY A 81 -5.69 -6.35 8.77
C GLY A 81 -4.91 -5.86 10.00
N SER A 82 -4.14 -4.78 9.83
CA SER A 82 -3.41 -4.13 10.93
C SER A 82 -4.35 -3.59 12.01
N GLY A 83 -5.46 -2.96 11.62
CA GLY A 83 -6.49 -2.48 12.53
C GLY A 83 -7.18 -3.61 13.29
N LEU A 84 -7.47 -4.72 12.62
CA LEU A 84 -8.07 -5.90 13.25
C LEU A 84 -7.16 -6.48 14.35
N ILE A 85 -5.87 -6.64 14.07
CA ILE A 85 -4.89 -7.15 15.06
C ILE A 85 -4.79 -6.21 16.27
N ALA A 86 -4.78 -4.91 16.04
CA ALA A 86 -4.74 -3.93 17.13
C ALA A 86 -6.01 -3.95 17.98
N ALA A 87 -7.18 -4.08 17.34
CA ALA A 87 -8.46 -4.17 18.04
C ALA A 87 -8.53 -5.43 18.92
N GLU A 88 -8.15 -6.58 18.37
CA GLU A 88 -8.13 -7.84 19.13
C GLU A 88 -7.09 -7.81 20.24
N THR A 89 -5.92 -7.19 20.03
CA THR A 89 -4.92 -7.03 21.10
C THR A 89 -5.44 -6.15 22.24
N SER A 90 -6.12 -5.05 21.92
CA SER A 90 -6.78 -4.19 22.92
C SER A 90 -7.89 -4.93 23.68
N ALA A 91 -8.63 -5.80 23.01
CA ALA A 91 -9.65 -6.63 23.65
C ALA A 91 -9.03 -7.71 24.55
N ALA A 92 -7.94 -8.33 24.12
CA ALA A 92 -7.21 -9.34 24.88
C ALA A 92 -6.58 -8.76 26.14
N TYR A 93 -6.02 -7.55 26.06
CA TYR A 93 -5.48 -6.81 27.21
C TYR A 93 -6.46 -6.73 28.40
N ARG A 94 -7.76 -6.57 28.13
CA ARG A 94 -8.79 -6.49 29.18
C ARG A 94 -9.17 -7.84 29.78
N LYS A 95 -8.78 -8.96 29.15
CA LYS A 95 -9.21 -10.32 29.51
C LYS A 95 -8.09 -11.18 30.10
N VAL A 96 -6.87 -11.03 29.59
CA VAL A 96 -5.73 -11.88 29.95
C VAL A 96 -4.45 -11.05 30.08
N PRO A 97 -3.46 -11.48 30.88
CA PRO A 97 -2.15 -10.82 30.92
C PRO A 97 -1.48 -10.88 29.54
N THR A 98 -1.08 -9.73 29.01
CA THR A 98 -0.37 -9.62 27.73
C THR A 98 1.06 -9.10 27.92
N TYR A 99 1.98 -9.66 27.13
CA TYR A 99 3.41 -9.31 27.17
C TYR A 99 3.91 -9.02 25.75
N CYS A 100 4.68 -7.95 25.61
CA CYS A 100 5.36 -7.60 24.37
C CYS A 100 6.88 -7.58 24.57
N LEU A 101 7.61 -8.30 23.73
CA LEU A 101 9.07 -8.31 23.72
C LEU A 101 9.56 -7.60 22.47
N VAL A 102 10.19 -6.44 22.64
CA VAL A 102 10.78 -5.65 21.56
C VAL A 102 12.28 -5.91 21.54
N SER A 103 12.73 -6.69 20.57
CA SER A 103 14.15 -7.04 20.39
C SER A 103 14.82 -6.26 19.24
N GLY A 104 14.06 -5.40 18.55
CA GLY A 104 14.52 -4.60 17.43
C GLY A 104 13.81 -3.25 17.36
N ARG A 105 13.62 -2.72 16.15
CA ARG A 105 12.92 -1.43 15.94
C ARG A 105 11.43 -1.66 15.75
N ALA A 106 10.61 -1.19 16.68
CA ALA A 106 9.16 -1.13 16.49
C ALA A 106 8.75 0.15 15.74
N VAL A 107 8.09 0.01 14.60
CA VAL A 107 7.59 1.12 13.76
C VAL A 107 6.17 0.80 13.29
N GLY A 108 5.34 1.83 13.10
CA GLY A 108 3.98 1.67 12.58
C GLY A 108 3.07 0.92 13.55
N ILE A 109 2.28 -0.02 13.01
CA ILE A 109 1.29 -0.79 13.81
C ILE A 109 1.94 -1.60 14.93
N GLY A 110 3.17 -2.09 14.73
CA GLY A 110 3.91 -2.85 15.74
C GLY A 110 4.24 -2.02 16.98
N ALA A 111 4.51 -0.73 16.83
CA ALA A 111 4.69 0.18 17.95
C ALA A 111 3.37 0.42 18.70
N TYR A 112 2.27 0.49 17.98
CA TYR A 112 0.94 0.66 18.56
C TYR A 112 0.52 -0.57 19.37
N VAL A 113 0.70 -1.77 18.81
CA VAL A 113 0.40 -3.03 19.51
C VAL A 113 1.29 -3.20 20.75
N ALA A 114 2.59 -2.89 20.65
CA ALA A 114 3.48 -2.89 21.81
C ALA A 114 3.04 -1.92 22.92
N ARG A 115 2.38 -0.80 22.57
CA ARG A 115 1.81 0.13 23.54
C ARG A 115 0.51 -0.38 24.18
N LEU A 116 -0.28 -1.16 23.44
CA LEU A 116 -1.52 -1.75 23.96
C LEU A 116 -1.25 -2.85 24.99
N ASP A 117 -0.06 -3.45 25.01
CA ASP A 117 0.32 -4.45 26.00
C ASP A 117 0.78 -3.83 27.33
N VAL A 118 0.45 -4.48 28.46
CA VAL A 118 0.78 -3.99 29.82
C VAL A 118 2.30 -3.90 30.04
N VAL A 119 3.02 -4.95 29.64
CA VAL A 119 4.45 -5.13 29.94
C VAL A 119 5.22 -5.24 28.64
N GLY A 120 5.88 -4.15 28.27
CA GLY A 120 6.88 -4.10 27.21
C GLY A 120 8.27 -4.36 27.78
N VAL A 121 8.93 -5.44 27.37
CA VAL A 121 10.35 -5.66 27.64
C VAL A 121 11.13 -5.21 26.42
N LEU A 122 11.91 -4.14 26.59
CA LEU A 122 12.82 -3.63 25.55
C LEU A 122 14.20 -4.25 25.76
N VAL A 123 14.64 -5.06 24.80
CA VAL A 123 16.01 -5.59 24.78
C VAL A 123 16.84 -4.64 23.93
N ARG A 124 17.86 -4.03 24.56
CA ARG A 124 18.81 -3.12 23.91
C ARG A 124 19.98 -3.88 23.32
#